data_AF-A0A3Q4N0B2-F1
#
_entry.id   AF-A0A3Q4N0B2-F1
#
_cell.length_a   1.000
_cell.length_b   1.000
_cell.length_c   1.000
_cell.angle_alpha   90.00
_cell.angle_beta   90.00
_cell.angle_gamma   90.00
#
_symmetry.space_group_name_H-M   'P 1'
#
loop_
_entity.id
_entity.type
_entity.pdbx_description
1 polymer ?
#
loop_
_entity_poly.entity_id
_entity_poly.type
_entity_poly.pdbx_seq_one_letter_code
_entity_poly.pdbx_strand_id
1 'polypeptide(L)'
;ILPTSKCLFSNFTFLCFFSAVNYDFVQIVDQKYFVSNKHRGSFSEAVVFCNQRGLELALPQNAEENNALTQVHGKFRAKAWINVNNKKAEGEFKTDMKNRPLTFKNWGEGQPDKSIEDTGCTMLSENGSWQVTHECSLNVHIVCQL
;
A
#
# COMPACT_ATOMS: atom_id res chain seq x y z
N ILE A 1 1.65 6.50 17.77
CA ILE A 1 0.56 5.52 17.97
C ILE A 1 -0.66 6.09 17.27
N LEU A 2 -1.07 5.54 16.13
CA LEU A 2 -2.34 5.91 15.52
C LEU A 2 -3.40 4.92 16.04
N PRO A 3 -4.42 5.37 16.78
CA PRO A 3 -5.49 4.48 17.21
C PRO A 3 -6.34 4.13 16.00
N THR A 4 -6.40 2.83 15.66
CA THR A 4 -7.35 2.31 14.67
C THR A 4 -8.48 1.66 15.44
N SER A 5 -9.64 2.34 15.49
CA SER A 5 -10.79 1.91 16.25
C SER A 5 -11.60 0.88 15.45
N LYS A 6 -11.73 -0.34 16.00
CA LYS A 6 -12.82 -1.25 15.65
C LYS A 6 -13.81 -1.26 16.81
N CYS A 7 -14.98 -0.69 16.59
CA CYS A 7 -16.05 -0.68 17.57
C CYS A 7 -17.09 -1.72 17.16
N LEU A 8 -17.39 -2.65 18.07
CA LEU A 8 -18.48 -3.62 17.91
C LEU A 8 -19.72 -3.09 18.63
N PHE A 9 -20.86 -3.11 17.95
CA PHE A 9 -22.14 -2.73 18.53
C PHE A 9 -22.80 -3.98 19.14
N SER A 10 -22.94 -4.00 20.47
CA SER A 10 -23.75 -5.00 21.17
C SER A 10 -24.51 -4.35 22.32
N ASN A 11 -25.85 -4.34 22.23
CA ASN A 11 -26.83 -3.94 23.25
C ASN A 11 -26.32 -2.95 24.33
N PHE A 12 -26.30 -1.67 23.96
CA PHE A 12 -26.02 -0.52 24.83
C PHE A 12 -24.58 -0.36 25.37
N THR A 13 -23.62 -1.19 24.94
CA THR A 13 -22.21 -1.00 25.30
C THR A 13 -21.35 -0.79 24.05
N PHE A 14 -20.62 0.32 23.98
CA PHE A 14 -19.59 0.56 22.97
C PHE A 14 -18.30 -0.13 23.41
N LEU A 15 -17.99 -1.29 22.83
CA LEU A 15 -16.69 -1.93 22.99
C LEU A 15 -15.82 -1.55 21.79
N CYS A 16 -15.03 -0.48 21.94
CA CYS A 16 -13.97 -0.18 21.00
C CYS A 16 -12.72 -0.94 21.43
N PHE A 17 -12.33 -1.94 20.63
CA PHE A 17 -11.05 -2.59 20.78
C PHE A 17 -9.99 -1.68 20.16
N PHE A 18 -9.14 -1.11 21.02
CA PHE A 18 -7.94 -0.43 20.56
C PHE A 18 -6.90 -1.50 20.24
N SER A 19 -6.79 -1.88 18.97
CA SER A 19 -5.54 -2.49 18.50
C SER A 19 -4.50 -1.37 18.50
N ALA A 20 -3.73 -1.28 19.60
CA ALA A 20 -2.59 -0.38 19.68
C ALA A 20 -1.51 -0.89 18.72
N VAL A 21 -1.51 -0.40 17.49
CA VAL A 21 -0.46 -0.68 16.51
C VAL A 21 0.61 0.40 16.66
N ASN A 22 1.80 -0.01 17.07
CA ASN A 22 2.97 0.83 17.00
C ASN A 22 3.48 0.85 15.56
N TYR A 23 3.46 2.03 14.95
CA TYR A 23 4.08 2.27 13.66
C TYR A 23 5.48 2.83 13.90
N ASP A 24 6.50 2.12 13.40
CA ASP A 24 7.89 2.57 13.38
C ASP A 24 8.11 3.74 12.43
N PHE A 25 7.33 3.77 11.35
CA PHE A 25 7.40 4.75 10.29
C PHE A 25 6.07 5.48 10.21
N VAL A 26 6.13 6.81 10.28
CA VAL A 26 5.03 7.71 10.03
C VAL A 26 5.57 8.85 9.19
N GLN A 27 4.99 9.06 8.01
CA GLN A 27 5.25 10.22 7.16
C GLN A 27 3.94 10.90 6.83
N ILE A 28 3.98 12.23 6.81
CA ILE A 28 2.86 13.07 6.43
C ILE A 28 3.34 13.83 5.20
N VAL A 29 2.67 13.61 4.08
CA VAL A 29 2.88 14.39 2.86
C VAL A 29 1.56 15.06 2.55
N ASP A 30 1.56 16.38 2.57
CA ASP A 30 0.37 17.23 2.50
C ASP A 30 -0.67 16.87 3.58
N GLN A 31 -1.71 16.11 3.22
CA GLN A 31 -2.82 15.71 4.09
C GLN A 31 -2.96 14.18 4.20
N LYS A 32 -2.03 13.41 3.64
CA LYS A 32 -2.05 11.95 3.65
C LYS A 32 -1.04 11.41 4.64
N TYR A 33 -1.46 10.43 5.43
CA TYR A 33 -0.59 9.73 6.36
C TYR A 33 -0.13 8.43 5.73
N PHE A 34 1.18 8.17 5.73
CA PHE A 34 1.76 6.88 5.39
C PHE A 34 2.37 6.25 6.63
N VAL A 35 1.99 5.01 6.92
CA VAL A 35 2.44 4.32 8.11
C VAL A 35 2.88 2.89 7.84
N SER A 36 3.93 2.48 8.53
CA SER A 36 4.44 1.11 8.50
C SER A 36 5.03 0.73 9.85
N ASN A 37 4.85 -0.54 10.24
CA ASN A 37 5.49 -1.16 11.40
C ASN A 37 6.61 -2.11 10.95
N LYS A 38 7.21 -1.84 9.78
CA LYS A 38 8.23 -2.65 9.10
C LYS A 38 7.79 -4.07 8.74
N HIS A 39 6.52 -4.43 8.97
CA HIS A 39 5.99 -5.72 8.57
C HIS A 39 6.09 -5.89 7.05
N ARG A 40 6.31 -7.14 6.66
CA ARG A 40 6.41 -7.57 5.27
C ARG A 40 5.46 -8.73 5.07
N GLY A 41 4.95 -8.85 3.85
CA GLY A 41 4.10 -9.96 3.45
C GLY A 41 3.86 -9.94 1.96
N SER A 42 3.08 -10.90 1.49
CA SER A 42 2.52 -10.94 0.16
C SER A 42 1.61 -9.74 -0.12
N PHE A 43 1.27 -9.50 -1.39
CA PHE A 43 0.37 -8.42 -1.77
C PHE A 43 -1.01 -8.55 -1.12
N SER A 44 -1.57 -9.77 -1.08
CA SER A 44 -2.87 -10.01 -0.44
C SER A 44 -2.82 -9.77 1.07
N GLU A 45 -1.76 -10.21 1.74
CA GLU A 45 -1.53 -9.91 3.15
C GLU A 45 -1.39 -8.40 3.39
N ALA A 46 -0.72 -7.66 2.50
CA ALA A 46 -0.60 -6.21 2.59
C ALA A 46 -1.96 -5.51 2.56
N VAL A 47 -2.83 -5.89 1.61
CA VAL A 47 -4.19 -5.38 1.50
C VAL A 47 -5.00 -5.70 2.76
N VAL A 48 -4.98 -6.97 3.21
CA VAL A 48 -5.70 -7.40 4.41
C VAL A 48 -5.18 -6.69 5.66
N PHE A 49 -3.86 -6.54 5.78
CA PHE A 49 -3.21 -5.92 6.94
C PHE A 49 -3.67 -4.48 7.14
N CYS A 50 -3.71 -3.69 6.07
CA CYS A 50 -4.17 -2.30 6.13
C CYS A 50 -5.69 -2.23 6.36
N ASN A 51 -6.49 -3.00 5.62
CA ASN A 51 -7.95 -2.98 5.73
C ASN A 51 -8.43 -3.39 7.13
N GLN A 52 -7.79 -4.40 7.74
CA GLN A 52 -8.09 -4.81 9.11
C GLN A 52 -7.78 -3.73 10.16
N ARG A 53 -7.12 -2.64 9.78
CA ARG A 53 -6.83 -1.49 10.64
C ARG A 53 -7.60 -0.24 10.19
N GLY A 54 -8.59 -0.39 9.31
CA GLY A 54 -9.35 0.75 8.78
C GLY A 54 -8.49 1.70 7.92
N LEU A 55 -7.37 1.21 7.41
CA LEU A 55 -6.47 1.92 6.50
C LEU A 55 -6.51 1.25 5.12
N GLU A 56 -5.95 1.92 4.12
CA GLU A 56 -5.78 1.35 2.78
C GLU A 56 -4.33 0.98 2.54
N LEU A 57 -4.05 0.03 1.65
CA LEU A 57 -2.69 -0.12 1.13
C LEU A 57 -2.29 1.19 0.42
N ALA A 58 -1.05 1.64 0.61
CA ALA A 58 -0.61 2.93 0.10
C ALA A 58 -0.67 3.01 -1.45
N LEU A 59 -1.10 4.16 -1.97
CA LEU A 59 -1.01 4.51 -3.38
C LEU A 59 -0.56 5.97 -3.49
N PRO A 60 0.69 6.24 -3.89
CA PRO A 60 1.15 7.61 -4.04
C PRO A 60 0.47 8.27 -5.25
N GLN A 61 0.02 9.52 -5.06
CA GLN A 61 -0.72 10.32 -6.03
C GLN A 61 0.08 11.52 -6.57
N ASN A 62 1.32 11.69 -6.12
CA ASN A 62 2.29 12.66 -6.62
C ASN A 62 3.73 12.18 -6.33
N ALA A 63 4.73 12.95 -6.77
CA ALA A 63 6.14 12.59 -6.65
C ALA A 63 6.63 12.63 -5.19
N GLU A 64 6.12 13.55 -4.40
CA GLU A 64 6.46 13.75 -2.99
C GLU A 64 6.02 12.54 -2.15
N GLU A 65 4.77 12.10 -2.32
CA GLU A 65 4.20 10.90 -1.71
C GLU A 65 4.99 9.66 -2.14
N ASN A 66 5.33 9.56 -3.43
CA ASN A 66 6.12 8.45 -3.96
C ASN A 66 7.50 8.36 -3.30
N ASN A 67 8.18 9.49 -3.13
CA ASN A 67 9.46 9.56 -2.45
C ASN A 67 9.35 9.19 -0.97
N ALA A 68 8.27 9.61 -0.29
CA ALA A 68 8.04 9.24 1.11
C ALA A 68 7.93 7.71 1.30
N LEU A 69 7.28 7.00 0.38
CA LEU A 69 7.15 5.54 0.44
C LEU A 69 8.47 4.79 0.31
N THR A 70 9.50 5.37 -0.29
CA THR A 70 10.83 4.73 -0.33
C THR A 70 11.49 4.68 1.07
N GLN A 71 11.09 5.56 1.98
CA GLN A 71 11.78 5.82 3.26
C GLN A 71 11.20 5.03 4.44
N VAL A 72 10.47 3.94 4.17
CA VAL A 72 9.78 3.13 5.19
C VAL A 72 10.73 2.51 6.23
N HIS A 73 12.03 2.47 5.93
CA HIS A 73 13.09 2.08 6.85
C HIS A 73 13.96 3.28 7.31
N GLY A 74 13.34 4.46 7.44
CA GLY A 74 14.03 5.70 7.77
C GLY A 74 14.86 6.19 6.59
N LYS A 75 16.18 6.38 6.78
CA LYS A 75 17.08 6.83 5.70
C LYS A 75 17.37 5.75 4.65
N PHE A 76 17.00 4.50 4.91
CA PHE A 76 17.25 3.39 3.99
C PHE A 76 16.05 3.18 3.06
N ARG A 77 16.35 3.11 1.76
CA ARG A 77 15.38 2.85 0.71
C ARG A 77 14.96 1.39 0.75
N ALA A 78 13.67 1.12 0.56
CA ALA A 78 13.15 -0.24 0.49
C ALA A 78 11.98 -0.36 -0.51
N LYS A 79 11.71 -1.59 -0.94
CA LYS A 79 10.56 -1.90 -1.79
C LYS A 79 9.29 -2.00 -0.95
N ALA A 80 8.17 -1.52 -1.50
CA ALA A 80 6.86 -1.57 -0.86
C ALA A 80 5.77 -1.97 -1.86
N TRP A 81 4.78 -2.76 -1.41
CA TRP A 81 3.56 -2.96 -2.20
C TRP A 81 2.78 -1.65 -2.32
N ILE A 82 2.16 -1.41 -3.47
CA ILE A 82 1.27 -0.26 -3.68
C ILE A 82 -0.07 -0.68 -4.28
N ASN A 83 -1.12 0.09 -3.98
CA ASN A 83 -2.52 -0.28 -4.18
C ASN A 83 -3.03 -0.04 -5.62
N VAL A 84 -2.33 -0.60 -6.60
CA VAL A 84 -2.77 -0.69 -8.00
C VAL A 84 -3.56 -1.98 -8.19
N ASN A 85 -4.62 -1.93 -9.00
CA ASN A 85 -5.43 -3.09 -9.33
C ASN A 85 -4.57 -4.21 -9.92
N ASN A 86 -4.66 -5.40 -9.36
CA ASN A 86 -3.80 -6.52 -9.76
C ASN A 86 -4.37 -7.34 -10.92
N LYS A 87 -5.58 -7.06 -11.41
CA LYS A 87 -6.20 -7.74 -12.56
C LYS A 87 -6.00 -6.94 -13.83
N LYS A 88 -5.38 -7.54 -14.86
CA LYS A 88 -5.18 -6.88 -16.16
C LYS A 88 -6.50 -6.52 -16.85
N ALA A 89 -7.53 -7.35 -16.69
CA ALA A 89 -8.86 -7.13 -17.28
C ALA A 89 -9.52 -5.80 -16.85
N GLU A 90 -9.12 -5.23 -15.70
CA GLU A 90 -9.64 -3.95 -15.18
C GLU A 90 -8.91 -2.73 -15.75
N GLY A 91 -8.12 -2.92 -16.81
CA GLY A 91 -7.47 -1.84 -17.57
C GLY A 91 -5.95 -1.81 -17.47
N GLU A 92 -5.27 -2.97 -17.53
CA GLU A 92 -3.80 -3.07 -17.62
C GLU A 92 -3.06 -2.25 -16.54
N PHE A 93 -3.42 -2.45 -15.27
CA PHE A 93 -2.78 -1.75 -14.15
C PHE A 93 -2.97 -0.22 -14.18
N LYS A 94 -4.05 0.30 -14.78
CA LYS A 94 -4.37 1.73 -14.87
C LYS A 94 -5.33 2.23 -13.79
N THR A 95 -5.80 1.35 -12.92
CA THR A 95 -6.75 1.65 -11.85
C THR A 95 -6.22 1.21 -10.49
N ASP A 96 -6.78 1.74 -9.41
CA ASP A 96 -6.56 1.22 -8.05
C ASP A 96 -7.47 0.00 -7.76
N MET A 97 -7.31 -0.63 -6.60
CA MET A 97 -8.15 -1.77 -6.19
C MET A 97 -9.64 -1.44 -6.02
N LYS A 98 -10.04 -0.16 -6.11
CA LYS A 98 -11.43 0.33 -6.12
C LYS A 98 -11.89 0.74 -7.52
N ASN A 99 -11.15 0.37 -8.57
CA ASN A 99 -11.42 0.68 -9.97
C ASN A 99 -11.42 2.19 -10.29
N ARG A 100 -10.75 3.02 -9.47
CA ARG A 100 -10.55 4.45 -9.78
C ARG A 100 -9.31 4.62 -10.65
N PRO A 101 -9.32 5.48 -11.68
CA PRO A 101 -8.14 5.73 -12.49
C PRO A 101 -6.95 6.27 -11.68
N LEU A 102 -5.75 5.78 -12.00
CA LEU A 102 -4.52 6.30 -11.41
C LEU A 102 -4.22 7.72 -11.92
N THR A 103 -4.11 8.67 -11.00
CA THR A 103 -3.79 10.08 -11.28
C THR A 103 -2.29 10.34 -11.40
N PHE A 104 -1.48 9.49 -10.80
CA PHE A 104 -0.02 9.52 -10.85
C PHE A 104 0.50 8.11 -11.11
N LYS A 105 1.61 8.03 -11.84
CA LYS A 105 2.28 6.80 -12.24
C LYS A 105 3.77 7.08 -12.29
N ASN A 106 4.57 6.21 -11.68
CA ASN A 106 6.03 6.29 -11.77
C ASN A 106 6.62 4.98 -12.29
N TRP A 107 6.05 4.45 -13.37
CA TRP A 107 6.50 3.19 -13.97
C TRP A 107 7.99 3.23 -14.29
N GLY A 108 8.70 2.16 -13.90
CA GLY A 108 10.07 1.94 -14.33
C GLY A 108 10.15 1.69 -15.84
N GLU A 109 11.36 1.70 -16.36
CA GLU A 109 11.60 1.39 -17.76
C GLU A 109 11.03 0.01 -18.12
N GLY A 110 10.27 -0.05 -19.21
CA GLY A 110 9.61 -1.27 -19.67
C GLY A 110 8.39 -1.73 -18.87
N GLN A 111 7.94 -0.95 -17.86
CA GLN A 111 6.78 -1.29 -17.04
C GLN A 111 5.52 -0.49 -17.44
N PRO A 112 4.31 -1.04 -17.24
CA PRO A 112 4.04 -2.41 -16.81
C PRO A 112 4.42 -3.46 -17.88
N ASP A 113 4.97 -4.60 -17.45
CA ASP A 113 5.34 -5.70 -18.34
C ASP A 113 4.10 -6.29 -19.02
N LYS A 114 4.08 -6.24 -20.36
CA LYS A 114 2.95 -6.71 -21.17
C LYS A 114 2.77 -8.22 -21.15
N SER A 115 3.82 -8.97 -20.82
CA SER A 115 3.80 -10.44 -20.71
C SER A 115 3.01 -10.96 -19.51
N ILE A 116 2.68 -10.09 -18.55
CA ILE A 116 1.78 -10.44 -17.44
C ILE A 116 0.35 -10.38 -17.99
N GLU A 117 -0.27 -11.54 -18.18
CA GLU A 117 -1.56 -11.67 -18.90
C GLU A 117 -2.78 -11.56 -17.98
N ASP A 118 -2.72 -12.12 -16.77
CA ASP A 118 -3.89 -12.22 -15.89
C ASP A 118 -3.76 -11.33 -14.65
N THR A 119 -2.89 -11.74 -13.72
CA THR A 119 -2.72 -11.12 -12.41
C THR A 119 -1.27 -10.69 -12.21
N GLY A 120 -1.09 -9.43 -11.82
CA GLY A 120 0.21 -8.86 -11.51
C GLY A 120 0.12 -7.88 -10.34
N CYS A 121 1.05 -7.96 -9.40
CA CYS A 121 1.08 -7.09 -8.23
C CYS A 121 2.10 -5.99 -8.42
N THR A 122 1.70 -4.76 -8.09
CA THR A 122 2.54 -3.59 -8.28
C THR A 122 3.31 -3.28 -7.00
N MET A 123 4.63 -3.18 -7.12
CA MET A 123 5.49 -2.69 -6.06
C MET A 123 6.25 -1.45 -6.52
N LEU A 124 6.48 -0.57 -5.56
CA LEU A 124 7.45 0.51 -5.66
C LEU A 124 8.83 -0.03 -5.28
N SER A 125 9.85 0.24 -6.10
CA SER A 125 11.24 -0.15 -5.86
C SER A 125 11.98 0.88 -5.00
N GLU A 126 13.20 0.54 -4.58
CA GLU A 126 14.04 1.38 -3.72
C GLU A 126 14.31 2.77 -4.30
N ASN A 127 14.37 2.90 -5.62
CA ASN A 127 14.55 4.18 -6.32
C ASN A 127 13.22 4.93 -6.57
N GLY A 128 12.09 4.40 -6.11
CA GLY A 128 10.76 4.99 -6.26
C GLY A 128 10.03 4.62 -7.55
N SER A 129 10.66 3.92 -8.50
CA SER A 129 10.00 3.45 -9.72
C SER A 129 9.01 2.31 -9.42
N TRP A 130 8.01 2.12 -10.26
CA TRP A 130 7.00 1.07 -10.09
C TRP A 130 7.27 -0.07 -11.07
N GLN A 131 7.03 -1.29 -10.60
CA GLN A 131 7.09 -2.48 -11.42
C GLN A 131 5.92 -3.40 -11.09
N VAL A 132 5.41 -4.06 -12.12
CA VAL A 132 4.45 -5.15 -11.97
C VAL A 132 5.23 -6.47 -11.93
N THR A 133 4.89 -7.34 -11.01
CA THR A 133 5.42 -8.71 -10.95
C THR A 133 4.30 -9.74 -10.95
N HIS A 134 4.58 -10.92 -11.49
CA HIS A 134 3.73 -12.09 -11.32
C HIS A 134 3.89 -12.74 -9.93
N GLU A 135 5.00 -12.44 -9.23
CA GLU A 135 5.31 -12.99 -7.90
C GLU A 135 4.64 -12.20 -6.77
N CYS A 136 3.30 -12.22 -6.73
CA CYS A 136 2.50 -11.55 -5.71
C CYS A 136 2.73 -12.08 -4.27
N SER A 137 3.36 -13.24 -4.12
CA SER A 137 3.69 -13.86 -2.83
C SER A 137 5.02 -13.38 -2.23
N LEU A 138 5.74 -12.49 -2.90
CA LEU A 138 7.00 -11.94 -2.39
C LEU A 138 6.79 -11.24 -1.04
N ASN A 139 7.76 -11.42 -0.15
CA ASN A 139 7.75 -10.83 1.17
C ASN A 139 8.27 -9.38 1.14
N VAL A 140 7.39 -8.44 0.79
CA VAL A 140 7.71 -7.01 0.56
C VAL A 140 7.09 -6.14 1.65
N HIS A 141 7.64 -4.95 1.90
CA HIS A 141 7.13 -4.07 2.95
C HIS A 141 5.68 -3.63 2.70
N ILE A 142 4.95 -3.57 3.80
CA ILE A 142 3.57 -3.12 3.84
C ILE A 142 3.57 -1.68 4.37
N VAL A 143 2.98 -0.79 3.58
CA VAL A 143 2.75 0.60 3.96
C VAL A 143 1.28 0.88 3.79
N CYS A 144 0.64 1.35 4.85
CA CYS A 144 -0.75 1.73 4.81
C CYS A 144 -0.87 3.24 4.66
N GLN A 145 -1.97 3.69 4.07
CA GLN A 145 -2.37 5.09 4.02
C GLN A 145 -3.70 5.32 4.74
N LEU A 146 -3.85 6.54 5.27
CA LEU A 146 -5.12 7.09 5.72
C LEU A 146 -5.64 8.09 4.70
#